data_AF-A0A7S3HJU7-F1
#
_entry.id   AF-A0A7S3HJU7-F1
#
_cell.length_a   1.000
_cell.length_b   1.000
_cell.length_c   1.000
_cell.angle_alpha   90.00
_cell.angle_beta   90.00
_cell.angle_gamma   90.00
#
_symmetry.space_group_name_H-M   'P 1'
#
loop_
_entity.id
_entity.type
_entity.pdbx_description
1 polymer ?
#
loop_
_entity_poly.entity_id
_entity_poly.type
_entity_poly.pdbx_seq_one_letter_code
_entity_poly.pdbx_strand_id
1 'polypeptide(L)'
;LFWLKLCSSTSTYHKTSRVGLCSVLHFAMAKKIAIGIDLGTTYSCVGVWKNDGVEIIANDQGNRTTPSYVAFTDTERLIGDAAKNQVARNPENTVFDAKRLIGRKFADPIVQADIKLWPFKVIAGAGDKPMIVVNTQGEEKKFHPEEISSMILLKMKETAEAYLGAKINDAVVTVPAYFNDSQRQATKDAGTISGMNVLRIINEPTAAAIAYGLDKKGSGEKNVLIYDMGGGTFDVSILTIEDGIFEVKATAGDTHLGGEDFDNRILDFCMQDFKRKNRGADMTGNHRALRRLRTQCERA
;
A
#
# COMPACT_ATOMS: atom_id res chain seq x y z
N LEU A 1 -2.51 14.24 0.88
CA LEU A 1 -3.52 14.84 -0.03
C LEU A 1 -3.51 16.39 -0.17
N PHE A 2 -2.59 17.15 0.45
CA PHE A 2 -2.15 18.51 0.03
C PHE A 2 -0.83 18.44 -0.75
N TRP A 3 -0.17 17.29 -0.67
CA TRP A 3 1.14 17.08 -1.27
C TRP A 3 1.09 16.97 -2.81
N LEU A 4 -0.04 16.49 -3.35
CA LEU A 4 -0.35 16.55 -4.78
C LEU A 4 -0.47 18.00 -5.29
N LYS A 5 -0.91 18.93 -4.44
CA LYS A 5 -0.96 20.37 -4.72
C LYS A 5 0.44 21.00 -4.70
N LEU A 6 1.34 20.55 -3.80
CA LEU A 6 2.74 20.99 -3.77
C LEU A 6 3.51 20.54 -5.04
N CYS A 7 3.31 19.32 -5.53
CA CYS A 7 3.95 18.84 -6.78
C CYS A 7 3.53 19.60 -8.03
N SER A 8 2.29 20.07 -8.08
CA SER A 8 1.78 20.83 -9.24
C SER A 8 2.20 22.30 -9.21
N SER A 9 2.65 22.81 -8.06
CA SER A 9 2.99 24.23 -7.85
C SER A 9 4.46 24.61 -8.07
N THR A 10 5.39 23.65 -8.21
CA THR A 10 6.83 23.96 -8.38
C THR A 10 7.23 24.46 -9.78
N SER A 11 6.29 24.75 -10.67
CA SER A 11 6.59 25.16 -12.06
C SER A 11 6.53 26.67 -12.34
N THR A 12 6.29 27.53 -11.35
CA THR A 12 6.15 28.98 -11.57
C THR A 12 7.11 29.79 -10.71
N TYR A 13 8.39 29.87 -11.11
CA TYR A 13 9.27 30.99 -10.76
C TYR A 13 10.05 31.45 -12.00
N HIS A 14 9.89 32.74 -12.34
CA HIS A 14 10.35 33.38 -13.57
C HIS A 14 11.87 33.64 -13.64
N LYS A 15 12.40 33.65 -14.88
CA LYS A 15 13.44 34.60 -15.31
C LYS A 15 12.97 35.28 -16.59
N THR A 16 12.58 36.54 -16.49
CA THR A 16 12.32 37.44 -17.61
C THR A 16 13.63 38.05 -18.09
N SER A 17 14.06 37.68 -19.29
CA SER A 17 15.03 38.45 -20.07
C SER A 17 14.59 38.44 -21.53
N ARG A 18 14.25 39.62 -22.06
CA ARG A 18 13.93 39.87 -23.47
C ARG A 18 15.14 39.52 -24.34
N VAL A 19 14.92 38.88 -25.49
CA VAL A 19 15.39 39.24 -26.85
C VAL A 19 14.97 38.12 -27.83
N GLY A 20 14.41 38.51 -29.00
CA GLY A 20 14.55 37.74 -30.25
C GLY A 20 13.31 36.99 -30.75
N LEU A 21 12.72 37.48 -31.85
CA LEU A 21 11.75 36.76 -32.69
C LEU A 21 12.32 35.40 -33.14
N CYS A 22 11.69 34.31 -32.73
CA CYS A 22 11.75 33.02 -33.41
C CYS A 22 10.44 32.25 -33.16
N SER A 23 9.96 31.54 -34.16
CA SER A 23 8.69 30.78 -34.22
C SER A 23 8.31 30.12 -32.88
N VAL A 24 7.26 30.62 -32.23
CA VAL A 24 6.74 30.02 -30.99
C VAL A 24 5.85 28.84 -31.36
N LEU A 25 6.48 27.68 -31.61
CA LEU A 25 5.84 26.41 -31.27
C LEU A 25 5.59 26.48 -29.77
N HIS A 26 4.34 26.76 -29.38
CA HIS A 26 3.88 26.54 -28.02
C HIS A 26 3.96 25.03 -27.77
N PHE A 27 5.13 24.54 -27.36
CA PHE A 27 5.20 23.33 -26.56
C PHE A 27 4.47 23.66 -25.27
N ALA A 28 3.17 23.32 -25.22
CA ALA A 28 2.47 23.23 -23.96
C ALA A 28 3.29 22.26 -23.10
N MET A 29 4.01 22.78 -22.10
CA MET A 29 4.60 21.96 -21.06
C MET A 29 3.47 21.09 -20.52
N ALA A 30 3.53 19.78 -20.78
CA ALA A 30 2.57 18.84 -20.23
C ALA A 30 2.55 19.05 -18.73
N LYS A 31 1.37 19.41 -18.19
CA LYS A 31 1.17 19.63 -16.76
C LYS A 31 1.68 18.37 -16.05
N LYS A 32 2.74 18.50 -15.24
CA LYS A 32 3.26 17.36 -14.48
C LYS A 32 2.19 16.91 -13.49
N ILE A 33 1.61 15.74 -13.74
CA ILE A 33 0.63 15.12 -12.85
C ILE A 33 1.40 14.23 -11.89
N ALA A 34 1.23 14.49 -10.60
CA ALA A 34 1.64 13.57 -9.55
C ALA A 34 0.43 12.78 -9.06
N ILE A 35 0.66 11.57 -8.57
CA ILE A 35 -0.33 10.75 -7.85
C ILE A 35 0.09 10.53 -6.39
N GLY A 36 -0.89 10.39 -5.52
CA GLY A 36 -0.69 9.96 -4.14
C GLY A 36 -1.06 8.50 -4.04
N ILE A 37 -0.15 7.68 -3.54
CA ILE A 37 -0.36 6.25 -3.35
C ILE A 37 -0.29 5.95 -1.86
N ASP A 38 -1.35 5.33 -1.37
CA ASP A 38 -1.34 4.64 -0.10
C ASP A 38 -0.94 3.19 -0.32
N LEU A 39 0.29 2.84 0.05
CA LEU A 39 0.81 1.47 -0.08
C LEU A 39 0.51 0.73 1.23
N GLY A 40 -0.71 0.24 1.41
CA GLY A 40 -1.10 -0.46 2.64
C GLY A 40 -0.69 -1.94 2.66
N THR A 41 -0.75 -2.53 3.86
CA THR A 41 -0.36 -3.94 4.10
C THR A 41 -1.24 -4.91 3.31
N THR A 42 -2.57 -4.80 3.45
CA THR A 42 -3.55 -5.69 2.80
C THR A 42 -4.12 -5.10 1.51
N TYR A 43 -4.30 -3.78 1.45
CA TYR A 43 -4.85 -3.06 0.31
C TYR A 43 -4.04 -1.79 0.06
N SER A 44 -3.96 -1.38 -1.20
CA SER A 44 -3.40 -0.12 -1.63
C SER A 44 -4.45 0.76 -2.30
N CYS A 45 -4.27 2.07 -2.23
CA CYS A 45 -5.17 3.06 -2.82
C CYS A 45 -4.36 4.07 -3.63
N VAL A 46 -4.93 4.57 -4.73
CA VAL A 46 -4.32 5.63 -5.53
C VAL A 46 -5.30 6.78 -5.74
N GLY A 47 -4.81 8.00 -5.58
CA GLY A 47 -5.58 9.22 -5.75
C GLY A 47 -4.81 10.30 -6.48
N VAL A 48 -5.54 11.23 -7.08
CA VAL A 48 -5.00 12.37 -7.83
C VAL A 48 -5.64 13.67 -7.34
N TRP A 49 -4.89 14.76 -7.39
CA TRP A 49 -5.43 16.09 -7.16
C TRP A 49 -5.88 16.69 -8.49
N LYS A 50 -7.17 16.92 -8.63
CA LYS A 50 -7.79 17.40 -9.86
C LYS A 50 -9.00 18.26 -9.51
N ASN A 51 -9.24 19.32 -10.29
CA ASN A 51 -10.39 20.23 -10.10
C ASN A 51 -10.50 20.77 -8.67
N ASP A 52 -9.37 21.15 -8.06
CA ASP A 52 -9.26 21.63 -6.67
C ASP A 52 -9.78 20.67 -5.59
N GLY A 53 -9.90 19.39 -5.94
CA GLY A 53 -10.27 18.32 -5.03
C GLY A 53 -9.37 17.11 -5.16
N VAL A 54 -9.62 16.14 -4.29
CA VAL A 54 -9.00 14.81 -4.36
C VAL A 54 -10.00 13.87 -5.02
N GLU A 55 -9.54 13.16 -6.04
CA GLU A 55 -10.28 12.06 -6.65
C GLU A 55 -9.55 10.75 -6.34
N ILE A 56 -10.27 9.80 -5.72
CA ILE A 56 -9.80 8.42 -5.52
C ILE A 56 -10.14 7.61 -6.76
N ILE A 57 -9.13 6.97 -7.35
CA ILE A 57 -9.23 6.31 -8.64
C ILE A 57 -9.65 4.85 -8.40
N ALA A 58 -10.72 4.43 -9.07
CA ALA A 58 -11.15 3.04 -9.09
C ALA A 58 -10.26 2.22 -10.04
N ASN A 59 -10.00 0.97 -9.68
CA ASN A 59 -9.27 0.02 -10.52
C ASN A 59 -10.16 -0.53 -11.66
N ASP A 60 -9.60 -1.45 -12.45
CA ASP A 60 -10.27 -2.12 -13.58
C ASP A 60 -11.50 -2.95 -13.19
N GLN A 61 -11.67 -3.27 -11.91
CA GLN A 61 -12.87 -3.93 -11.35
C GLN A 61 -13.87 -2.94 -10.74
N GLY A 62 -13.58 -1.63 -10.78
CA GLY A 62 -14.40 -0.60 -10.15
C GLY A 62 -14.16 -0.42 -8.65
N ASN A 63 -13.17 -1.10 -8.07
CA ASN A 63 -12.83 -0.98 -6.64
C ASN A 63 -11.92 0.23 -6.39
N ARG A 64 -12.21 1.01 -5.33
CA ARG A 64 -11.37 2.17 -4.94
C ARG A 64 -10.09 1.80 -4.19
N THR A 65 -9.97 0.54 -3.81
CA THR A 65 -8.79 -0.05 -3.18
C THR A 65 -8.44 -1.33 -3.92
N THR A 66 -7.16 -1.60 -4.12
CA THR A 66 -6.67 -2.80 -4.78
C THR A 66 -5.91 -3.66 -3.78
N PRO A 67 -6.16 -4.97 -3.68
CA PRO A 67 -5.40 -5.84 -2.78
C PRO A 67 -3.89 -5.74 -3.01
N SER A 68 -3.10 -5.67 -1.93
CA SER A 68 -1.63 -5.67 -1.97
C SER A 68 -1.08 -7.10 -2.17
N TYR A 69 -1.53 -7.74 -3.25
CA TYR A 69 -1.23 -9.15 -3.58
C TYR A 69 -0.50 -9.23 -4.91
N VAL A 70 0.51 -10.11 -4.98
CA VAL A 70 1.20 -10.47 -6.21
C VAL A 70 1.26 -11.99 -6.31
N ALA A 71 0.71 -12.56 -7.37
CA ALA A 71 0.77 -13.99 -7.63
C ALA A 71 1.60 -14.28 -8.88
N PHE A 72 2.42 -15.31 -8.79
CA PHE A 72 3.23 -15.80 -9.88
C PHE A 72 2.64 -17.11 -10.40
N THR A 73 2.41 -17.18 -11.71
CA THR A 73 1.97 -18.40 -12.39
C THR A 73 3.03 -18.84 -13.39
N ASP A 74 2.76 -19.92 -14.12
CA ASP A 74 3.64 -20.37 -15.21
C ASP A 74 3.56 -19.48 -16.44
N THR A 75 2.52 -18.67 -16.59
CA THR A 75 2.28 -17.87 -17.80
C THR A 75 2.48 -16.39 -17.56
N GLU A 76 2.10 -15.90 -16.38
CA GLU A 76 2.02 -14.48 -16.10
C GLU A 76 2.19 -14.16 -14.61
N ARG A 77 2.28 -12.86 -14.34
CA ARG A 77 2.23 -12.31 -12.99
C ARG A 77 0.90 -11.57 -12.82
N LEU A 78 0.14 -11.99 -11.81
CA LEU A 78 -1.12 -11.36 -11.44
C LEU A 78 -0.88 -10.40 -10.27
N ILE A 79 -1.56 -9.26 -10.26
CA ILE A 79 -1.44 -8.25 -9.20
C ILE A 79 -2.85 -7.78 -8.81
N GLY A 80 -3.09 -7.51 -7.54
CA GLY A 80 -4.38 -6.99 -7.08
C GLY A 80 -5.46 -8.06 -6.94
N ASP A 81 -6.68 -7.72 -7.39
CA ASP A 81 -7.85 -8.59 -7.29
C ASP A 81 -7.62 -9.96 -7.96
N ALA A 82 -6.97 -9.98 -9.13
CA ALA A 82 -6.64 -11.22 -9.83
C ALA A 82 -5.74 -12.15 -8.99
N ALA A 83 -4.74 -11.59 -8.31
CA ALA A 83 -3.86 -12.35 -7.41
C ALA A 83 -4.60 -12.84 -6.16
N LYS A 84 -5.40 -11.97 -5.50
CA LYS A 84 -6.19 -12.33 -4.31
C LYS A 84 -7.20 -13.44 -4.61
N ASN A 85 -7.84 -13.42 -5.78
CA ASN A 85 -8.88 -14.39 -6.16
C ASN A 85 -8.35 -15.83 -6.31
N GLN A 86 -7.09 -16.00 -6.71
CA GLN A 86 -6.51 -17.32 -6.97
C GLN A 86 -5.65 -17.88 -5.82
N VAL A 87 -5.46 -17.12 -4.73
CA VAL A 87 -4.60 -17.52 -3.58
C VAL A 87 -4.95 -18.90 -3.01
N ALA A 88 -6.22 -19.30 -3.07
CA ALA A 88 -6.67 -20.61 -2.58
C ALA A 88 -6.15 -21.80 -3.43
N ARG A 89 -5.81 -21.56 -4.69
CA ARG A 89 -5.30 -22.57 -5.64
C ARG A 89 -3.78 -22.55 -5.76
N ASN A 90 -3.15 -21.42 -5.45
CA ASN A 90 -1.72 -21.20 -5.62
C ASN A 90 -1.12 -20.45 -4.41
N PRO A 91 -1.27 -20.97 -3.18
CA PRO A 91 -0.92 -20.22 -1.97
C PRO A 91 0.58 -19.95 -1.86
N GLU A 92 1.44 -20.89 -2.26
CA GLU A 92 2.90 -20.79 -2.12
C GLU A 92 3.54 -19.76 -3.05
N ASN A 93 2.89 -19.44 -4.18
CA ASN A 93 3.38 -18.45 -5.16
C ASN A 93 2.53 -17.17 -5.16
N THR A 94 1.72 -16.97 -4.12
CA THR A 94 0.92 -15.75 -3.95
C THR A 94 1.39 -14.99 -2.74
N VAL A 95 2.10 -13.92 -3.00
CA VAL A 95 2.72 -13.06 -1.99
C VAL A 95 1.75 -11.96 -1.58
N PHE A 96 1.62 -11.78 -0.27
CA PHE A 96 0.93 -10.68 0.40
C PHE A 96 1.76 -10.24 1.60
N ASP A 97 1.37 -9.18 2.30
CA ASP A 97 2.09 -8.67 3.49
C ASP A 97 3.56 -8.29 3.26
N ALA A 98 3.98 -8.06 2.01
CA ALA A 98 5.37 -7.67 1.70
C ALA A 98 5.82 -6.41 2.48
N LYS A 99 4.88 -5.53 2.83
CA LYS A 99 5.12 -4.36 3.68
C LYS A 99 5.62 -4.70 5.09
N ARG A 100 5.30 -5.89 5.63
CA ARG A 100 5.83 -6.36 6.92
C ARG A 100 7.32 -6.70 6.85
N LEU A 101 7.82 -7.06 5.66
CA LEU A 101 9.22 -7.46 5.41
C LEU A 101 10.11 -6.30 4.95
N ILE A 102 9.52 -5.26 4.34
CA ILE A 102 10.28 -4.20 3.68
C ILE A 102 11.25 -3.50 4.64
N GLY A 103 12.51 -3.37 4.23
CA GLY A 103 13.57 -2.72 5.01
C GLY A 103 13.98 -3.41 6.32
N ARG A 104 13.47 -4.62 6.61
CA ARG A 104 13.84 -5.42 7.79
C ARG A 104 14.97 -6.40 7.48
N LYS A 105 15.49 -6.99 8.55
CA LYS A 105 16.41 -8.13 8.49
C LYS A 105 15.65 -9.44 8.64
N PHE A 106 16.12 -10.49 7.99
CA PHE A 106 15.55 -11.83 8.09
C PHE A 106 15.60 -12.32 9.53
N ALA A 107 16.69 -12.09 10.27
CA ALA A 107 16.81 -12.50 11.67
C ALA A 107 15.97 -11.68 12.67
N ASP A 108 15.25 -10.62 12.24
CA ASP A 108 14.37 -9.84 13.11
C ASP A 108 13.30 -10.78 13.74
N PRO A 109 13.14 -10.81 15.08
CA PRO A 109 12.15 -11.66 15.74
C PRO A 109 10.73 -11.49 15.20
N ILE A 110 10.36 -10.27 14.78
CA ILE A 110 9.04 -10.00 14.18
C ILE A 110 8.92 -10.73 12.83
N VAL A 111 9.97 -10.66 11.99
CA VAL A 111 10.00 -11.37 10.70
C VAL A 111 9.93 -12.88 10.91
N GLN A 112 10.65 -13.42 11.89
CA GLN A 112 10.61 -14.86 12.20
C GLN A 112 9.26 -15.33 12.74
N ALA A 113 8.52 -14.46 13.44
CA ALA A 113 7.15 -14.74 13.85
C ALA A 113 6.21 -14.77 12.64
N ASP A 114 6.29 -13.76 11.76
CA ASP A 114 5.43 -13.62 10.58
C ASP A 114 5.63 -14.73 9.55
N ILE A 115 6.87 -15.17 9.32
CA ILE A 115 7.19 -16.25 8.36
C ILE A 115 6.43 -17.55 8.67
N LYS A 116 6.10 -17.80 9.94
CA LYS A 116 5.35 -19.00 10.35
C LYS A 116 3.87 -18.95 9.94
N LEU A 117 3.37 -17.77 9.60
CA LEU A 117 1.98 -17.53 9.25
C LEU A 117 1.74 -17.52 7.73
N TRP A 118 2.80 -17.38 6.92
CA TRP A 118 2.69 -17.29 5.48
C TRP A 118 2.83 -18.64 4.79
N PRO A 119 2.07 -18.88 3.70
CA PRO A 119 2.21 -20.09 2.89
C PRO A 119 3.42 -20.05 1.94
N PHE A 120 3.91 -18.84 1.59
CA PHE A 120 5.08 -18.67 0.74
C PHE A 120 6.36 -18.70 1.56
N LYS A 121 7.45 -19.14 0.93
CA LYS A 121 8.75 -19.31 1.61
C LYS A 121 9.51 -17.99 1.64
N VAL A 122 10.13 -17.69 2.79
CA VAL A 122 11.07 -16.57 2.95
C VAL A 122 12.40 -17.13 3.44
N ILE A 123 13.51 -16.70 2.84
CA ILE A 123 14.87 -17.13 3.19
C ILE A 123 15.77 -15.93 3.48
N ALA A 124 16.89 -16.18 4.18
CA ALA A 124 17.95 -15.19 4.32
C ALA A 124 18.69 -14.99 2.99
N GLY A 125 18.82 -13.75 2.56
CA GLY A 125 19.65 -13.31 1.44
C GLY A 125 20.94 -12.65 1.89
N ALA A 126 21.61 -11.98 0.95
CA ALA A 126 22.82 -11.23 1.22
C ALA A 126 22.57 -10.12 2.27
N GLY A 127 23.49 -9.99 3.23
CA GLY A 127 23.37 -8.99 4.30
C GLY A 127 22.20 -9.21 5.26
N ASP A 128 21.73 -10.46 5.38
CA ASP A 128 20.58 -10.83 6.21
C ASP A 128 19.27 -10.16 5.77
N LYS A 129 19.13 -9.81 4.47
CA LYS A 129 17.85 -9.32 3.93
C LYS A 129 16.89 -10.50 3.70
N PRO A 130 15.59 -10.38 4.04
CA PRO A 130 14.62 -11.41 3.70
C PRO A 130 14.42 -11.47 2.18
N MET A 131 14.33 -12.69 1.63
CA MET A 131 14.06 -12.97 0.22
C MET A 131 12.82 -13.85 0.13
N ILE A 132 11.83 -13.40 -0.64
CA ILE A 132 10.59 -14.13 -0.90
C ILE A 132 10.83 -15.09 -2.07
N VAL A 133 10.57 -16.37 -1.86
CA VAL A 133 10.83 -17.44 -2.81
C VAL A 133 9.51 -17.88 -3.44
N VAL A 134 9.44 -17.85 -4.77
CA VAL A 134 8.28 -18.27 -5.55
C VAL A 134 8.75 -19.12 -6.73
N ASN A 135 7.92 -20.04 -7.18
CA ASN A 135 8.12 -20.81 -8.40
C ASN A 135 7.30 -20.18 -9.53
N THR A 136 7.93 -19.92 -10.66
CA THR A 136 7.28 -19.38 -11.85
C THR A 136 7.98 -19.89 -13.10
N GLN A 137 7.21 -20.33 -14.09
CA GLN A 137 7.75 -20.91 -15.33
C GLN A 137 8.66 -22.12 -15.08
N GLY A 138 8.36 -22.90 -14.05
CA GLY A 138 9.19 -24.04 -13.62
C GLY A 138 10.53 -23.68 -12.95
N GLU A 139 10.79 -22.40 -12.67
CA GLU A 139 12.02 -21.93 -12.03
C GLU A 139 11.76 -21.30 -10.67
N GLU A 140 12.64 -21.56 -9.70
CA GLU A 140 12.64 -20.86 -8.41
C GLU A 140 13.20 -19.44 -8.61
N LYS A 141 12.39 -18.42 -8.29
CA LYS A 141 12.79 -17.02 -8.28
C LYS A 141 12.74 -16.45 -6.87
N LYS A 142 13.65 -15.51 -6.61
CA LYS A 142 13.83 -14.85 -5.33
C LYS A 142 13.63 -13.36 -5.52
N PHE A 143 12.74 -12.77 -4.73
CA PHE A 143 12.42 -11.36 -4.79
C PHE A 143 12.69 -10.70 -3.44
N HIS A 144 13.26 -9.52 -3.47
CA HIS A 144 13.25 -8.62 -2.33
C HIS A 144 11.83 -8.10 -2.05
N PRO A 145 11.48 -7.76 -0.80
CA PRO A 145 10.19 -7.16 -0.47
C PRO A 145 9.90 -5.87 -1.24
N GLU A 146 10.93 -5.05 -1.50
CA GLU A 146 10.85 -3.85 -2.33
C GLU A 146 10.49 -4.17 -3.80
N GLU A 147 10.90 -5.32 -4.34
CA GLU A 147 10.51 -5.73 -5.70
C GLU A 147 9.04 -6.12 -5.76
N ILE A 148 8.54 -6.87 -4.77
CA ILE A 148 7.10 -7.20 -4.66
C ILE A 148 6.27 -5.92 -4.50
N SER A 149 6.72 -5.01 -3.64
CA SER A 149 6.07 -3.71 -3.43
C SER A 149 6.08 -2.85 -4.70
N SER A 150 7.15 -2.92 -5.51
CA SER A 150 7.23 -2.20 -6.78
C SER A 150 6.20 -2.68 -7.80
N MET A 151 5.87 -3.98 -7.79
CA MET A 151 4.82 -4.54 -8.64
C MET A 151 3.44 -3.99 -8.25
N ILE A 152 3.16 -3.86 -6.95
CA ILE A 152 1.93 -3.23 -6.44
C ILE A 152 1.87 -1.76 -6.84
N LEU A 153 2.98 -1.02 -6.65
CA LEU A 153 3.10 0.39 -7.05
C LEU A 153 2.93 0.58 -8.56
N LEU A 154 3.45 -0.34 -9.37
CA LEU A 154 3.25 -0.34 -10.82
C LEU A 154 1.78 -0.50 -11.19
N LYS A 155 1.05 -1.42 -10.55
CA LYS A 155 -0.41 -1.55 -10.76
C LYS A 155 -1.16 -0.28 -10.37
N MET A 156 -0.73 0.42 -9.31
CA MET A 156 -1.32 1.71 -8.90
C MET A 156 -1.06 2.81 -9.94
N LYS A 157 0.17 2.86 -10.48
CA LYS A 157 0.52 3.74 -11.59
C LYS A 157 -0.32 3.45 -12.83
N GLU A 158 -0.38 2.21 -13.29
CA GLU A 158 -1.17 1.81 -14.47
C GLU A 158 -2.66 2.15 -14.30
N THR A 159 -3.20 1.96 -13.10
CA THR A 159 -4.58 2.34 -12.76
C THR A 159 -4.80 3.85 -12.92
N ALA A 160 -3.86 4.66 -12.42
CA ALA A 160 -3.94 6.11 -12.59
C ALA A 160 -3.73 6.55 -14.04
N GLU A 161 -2.81 5.93 -14.78
CA GLU A 161 -2.56 6.20 -16.20
C GLU A 161 -3.79 5.90 -17.05
N ALA A 162 -4.47 4.77 -16.81
CA ALA A 162 -5.72 4.41 -17.48
C ALA A 162 -6.83 5.42 -17.20
N TYR A 163 -6.95 5.91 -15.96
CA TYR A 163 -7.95 6.91 -15.58
C TYR A 163 -7.68 8.29 -16.18
N LEU A 164 -6.41 8.70 -16.23
CA LEU A 164 -6.01 10.05 -16.67
C LEU A 164 -5.73 10.14 -18.18
N GLY A 165 -5.56 9.01 -18.86
CA GLY A 165 -5.19 8.96 -20.28
C GLY A 165 -3.79 9.52 -20.56
N ALA A 166 -2.91 9.53 -19.56
CA ALA A 166 -1.58 10.12 -19.64
C ALA A 166 -0.57 9.33 -18.80
N LYS A 167 0.71 9.33 -19.22
CA LYS A 167 1.79 8.72 -18.44
C LYS A 167 2.02 9.46 -17.12
N ILE A 168 2.21 8.69 -16.05
CA ILE A 168 2.48 9.21 -14.71
C ILE A 168 3.92 8.89 -14.32
N ASN A 169 4.67 9.94 -14.01
CA ASN A 169 6.08 9.81 -13.64
C ASN A 169 6.34 10.13 -12.18
N ASP A 170 5.48 10.92 -11.53
CA ASP A 170 5.73 11.48 -10.21
C ASP A 170 4.74 10.93 -9.18
N ALA A 171 5.23 10.50 -8.03
CA ALA A 171 4.39 9.97 -6.97
C ALA A 171 4.82 10.41 -5.56
N VAL A 172 3.83 10.46 -4.67
CA VAL A 172 3.98 10.45 -3.21
C VAL A 172 3.58 9.08 -2.74
N VAL A 173 4.36 8.48 -1.86
CA VAL A 173 4.01 7.20 -1.24
C VAL A 173 3.93 7.37 0.27
N THR A 174 2.88 6.84 0.87
CA THR A 174 2.70 6.86 2.33
C THR A 174 3.44 5.70 2.99
N VAL A 175 3.86 5.89 4.24
CA VAL A 175 4.39 4.83 5.12
C VAL A 175 3.91 5.05 6.56
N PRO A 176 3.92 4.02 7.42
CA PRO A 176 3.59 4.20 8.83
C PRO A 176 4.55 5.18 9.52
N ALA A 177 4.07 5.91 10.52
CA ALA A 177 4.90 6.91 11.21
C ALA A 177 6.13 6.30 11.90
N TYR A 178 6.00 5.07 12.41
CA TYR A 178 7.07 4.33 13.09
C TYR A 178 8.12 3.71 12.14
N PHE A 179 7.95 3.82 10.81
CA PHE A 179 8.95 3.32 9.87
C PHE A 179 10.29 4.06 10.05
N ASN A 180 11.35 3.27 10.21
CA ASN A 180 12.73 3.78 10.28
C ASN A 180 13.28 4.12 8.88
N ASP A 181 14.50 4.66 8.83
CA ASP A 181 15.14 5.10 7.60
C ASP A 181 15.34 3.98 6.57
N SER A 182 15.69 2.76 7.03
CA SER A 182 15.85 1.59 6.16
C SER A 182 14.55 1.22 5.47
N GLN A 183 13.44 1.22 6.21
CA GLN A 183 12.11 0.90 5.68
C GLN A 183 11.62 2.00 4.72
N ARG A 184 11.82 3.28 5.07
CA ARG A 184 11.50 4.43 4.20
C ARG A 184 12.28 4.39 2.89
N GLN A 185 13.58 4.08 2.97
CA GLN A 185 14.42 3.98 1.79
C GLN A 185 13.98 2.80 0.91
N ALA A 186 13.73 1.63 1.49
CA ALA A 186 13.25 0.47 0.74
C ALA A 186 11.89 0.72 0.05
N THR A 187 10.96 1.44 0.69
CA THR A 187 9.70 1.87 0.04
C THR A 187 9.95 2.87 -1.11
N LYS A 188 10.90 3.79 -0.95
CA LYS A 188 11.31 4.72 -2.02
C LYS A 188 11.96 3.98 -3.19
N ASP A 189 12.78 2.97 -2.90
CA ASP A 189 13.41 2.11 -3.91
C ASP A 189 12.34 1.32 -4.68
N ALA A 190 11.32 0.77 -3.99
CA ALA A 190 10.18 0.13 -4.64
C ALA A 190 9.47 1.07 -5.63
N GLY A 191 9.26 2.33 -5.26
CA GLY A 191 8.69 3.32 -6.18
C GLY A 191 9.60 3.61 -7.38
N THR A 192 10.91 3.68 -7.16
CA THR A 192 11.90 3.85 -8.23
C THR A 192 11.91 2.65 -9.20
N ILE A 193 11.89 1.42 -8.68
CA ILE A 193 11.83 0.19 -9.47
C ILE A 193 10.54 0.12 -10.31
N SER A 194 9.43 0.65 -9.80
CA SER A 194 8.16 0.77 -10.55
C SER A 194 8.16 1.84 -11.66
N GLY A 195 9.30 2.52 -11.88
CA GLY A 195 9.44 3.57 -12.88
C GLY A 195 8.75 4.87 -12.50
N MET A 196 8.64 5.17 -11.20
CA MET A 196 8.16 6.44 -10.68
C MET A 196 9.28 7.19 -9.97
N ASN A 197 9.30 8.51 -10.14
CA ASN A 197 10.03 9.43 -9.31
C ASN A 197 9.24 9.65 -8.01
N VAL A 198 9.71 9.05 -6.93
CA VAL A 198 9.14 9.24 -5.59
C VAL A 198 9.58 10.59 -5.05
N LEU A 199 8.74 11.59 -5.25
CA LEU A 199 9.05 12.95 -4.89
C LEU A 199 9.16 13.09 -3.35
N ARG A 200 8.37 12.34 -2.57
CA ARG A 200 8.47 12.26 -1.09
C ARG A 200 7.77 11.02 -0.54
N ILE A 201 8.33 10.53 0.57
CA ILE A 201 7.67 9.60 1.48
C ILE A 201 7.02 10.40 2.61
N ILE A 202 5.73 10.24 2.82
CA ILE A 202 4.98 10.92 3.89
C ILE A 202 4.41 9.92 4.88
N ASN A 203 4.24 10.33 6.14
CA ASN A 203 3.62 9.46 7.12
C ASN A 203 2.12 9.33 6.82
N GLU A 204 1.57 8.12 6.92
CA GLU A 204 0.14 7.82 6.84
C GLU A 204 -0.71 8.73 7.73
N PRO A 205 -0.43 8.88 9.04
CA PRO A 205 -1.24 9.75 9.89
C PRO A 205 -1.12 11.23 9.52
N THR A 206 0.02 11.66 8.98
CA THR A 206 0.15 13.02 8.41
C THR A 206 -0.67 13.16 7.12
N ALA A 207 -0.70 12.14 6.26
CA ALA A 207 -1.52 12.14 5.05
C ALA A 207 -3.01 12.20 5.38
N ALA A 208 -3.45 11.48 6.41
CA ALA A 208 -4.81 11.49 6.94
C ALA A 208 -5.17 12.85 7.57
N ALA A 209 -4.29 13.38 8.44
CA ALA A 209 -4.47 14.70 9.05
C ALA A 209 -4.56 15.81 7.98
N ILE A 210 -3.73 15.72 6.94
CA ILE A 210 -3.81 16.60 5.79
C ILE A 210 -5.18 16.47 5.14
N ALA A 211 -5.63 15.26 4.79
CA ALA A 211 -6.93 15.04 4.15
C ALA A 211 -8.11 15.59 4.98
N TYR A 212 -8.04 15.48 6.31
CA TYR A 212 -9.04 16.06 7.22
C TYR A 212 -8.97 17.59 7.35
N GLY A 213 -7.74 18.13 7.35
CA GLY A 213 -7.44 19.54 7.63
C GLY A 213 -7.48 20.48 6.43
N LEU A 214 -7.65 19.97 5.19
CA LEU A 214 -7.58 20.74 3.94
C LEU A 214 -8.43 22.02 3.93
N ASP A 215 -9.62 21.99 4.53
CA ASP A 215 -10.58 23.10 4.47
C ASP A 215 -10.75 23.83 5.82
N LYS A 216 -10.14 23.34 6.89
CA LYS A 216 -10.37 23.83 8.25
C LYS A 216 -9.31 24.86 8.67
N LYS A 217 -9.40 26.06 8.10
CA LYS A 217 -8.67 27.24 8.62
C LYS A 217 -9.18 27.55 10.03
N GLY A 218 -8.36 27.32 11.04
CA GLY A 218 -8.59 27.84 12.39
C GLY A 218 -7.27 28.38 12.93
N SER A 219 -7.34 29.43 13.74
CA SER A 219 -6.19 30.00 14.42
C SER A 219 -5.79 29.15 15.62
N GLY A 220 -4.48 28.95 15.81
CA GLY A 220 -3.90 28.29 16.98
C GLY A 220 -3.49 26.83 16.76
N GLU A 221 -2.61 26.35 17.64
CA GLU A 221 -2.17 24.96 17.69
C GLU A 221 -3.35 24.02 17.96
N LYS A 222 -3.45 22.94 17.17
CA LYS A 222 -4.44 21.88 17.36
C LYS A 222 -3.76 20.55 17.55
N ASN A 223 -4.15 19.86 18.63
CA ASN A 223 -3.83 18.45 18.81
C ASN A 223 -4.86 17.59 18.07
N VAL A 224 -4.37 16.70 17.21
CA VAL A 224 -5.17 15.76 16.43
C VAL A 224 -4.72 14.35 16.74
N LEU A 225 -5.67 13.50 17.13
CA LEU A 225 -5.45 12.06 17.25
C LEU A 225 -5.92 11.39 15.96
N ILE A 226 -5.03 10.65 15.33
CA ILE A 226 -5.33 9.76 14.22
C ILE A 226 -5.44 8.35 14.78
N TYR A 227 -6.60 7.74 14.58
CA TYR A 227 -6.89 6.36 14.88
C TYR A 227 -7.02 5.62 13.55
N ASP A 228 -6.05 4.76 13.25
CA ASP A 228 -5.98 3.99 12.01
C ASP A 228 -6.07 2.50 12.32
N MET A 229 -7.16 1.87 11.89
CA MET A 229 -7.43 0.45 12.10
C MET A 229 -7.57 -0.24 10.75
N GLY A 230 -6.45 -0.80 10.29
CA GLY A 230 -6.34 -1.44 8.98
C GLY A 230 -6.70 -2.92 8.99
N GLY A 231 -6.37 -3.59 7.89
CA GLY A 231 -6.60 -5.04 7.72
C GLY A 231 -5.78 -5.92 8.66
N GLY A 232 -4.55 -5.50 8.99
CA GLY A 232 -3.67 -6.26 9.90
C GLY A 232 -2.79 -5.40 10.81
N THR A 233 -2.97 -4.08 10.79
CA THR A 233 -2.20 -3.14 11.62
C THR A 233 -3.14 -2.14 12.28
N PHE A 234 -2.85 -1.83 13.54
CA PHE A 234 -3.53 -0.81 14.32
C PHE A 234 -2.52 0.25 14.73
N ASP A 235 -2.77 1.50 14.35
CA ASP A 235 -1.88 2.61 14.61
C ASP A 235 -2.65 3.81 15.20
N VAL A 236 -2.09 4.37 16.27
CA VAL A 236 -2.56 5.61 16.89
C VAL A 236 -1.42 6.62 16.85
N SER A 237 -1.70 7.80 16.30
CA SER A 237 -0.73 8.90 16.29
C SER A 237 -1.34 10.19 16.78
N ILE A 238 -0.60 10.92 17.62
CA ILE A 238 -0.95 12.28 18.05
C ILE A 238 -0.10 13.25 17.25
N LEU A 239 -0.75 14.20 16.57
CA LEU A 239 -0.11 15.24 15.79
C LEU A 239 -0.48 16.61 16.35
N THR A 240 0.46 17.54 16.33
CA THR A 240 0.16 18.96 16.41
C THR A 240 0.08 19.55 15.01
N ILE A 241 -0.91 20.42 14.81
CA ILE A 241 -1.08 21.19 13.59
C ILE A 241 -1.07 22.67 13.97
N GLU A 242 -0.09 23.39 13.45
CA GLU A 242 0.06 24.85 13.65
C GLU A 242 0.54 25.47 12.33
N ASP A 243 -0.17 26.48 11.83
CA ASP A 243 0.17 27.20 10.59
C ASP A 243 0.52 26.31 9.37
N GLY A 244 -0.16 25.15 9.26
CA GLY A 244 0.06 24.18 8.18
C GLY A 244 1.29 23.29 8.35
N ILE A 245 2.01 23.41 9.47
CA ILE A 245 3.06 22.50 9.91
C ILE A 245 2.39 21.36 10.67
N PHE A 246 2.76 20.13 10.31
CA PHE A 246 2.27 18.90 10.94
C PHE A 246 3.45 18.22 11.64
N GLU A 247 3.39 18.09 12.96
CA GLU A 247 4.42 17.43 13.75
C GLU A 247 3.82 16.21 14.46
N VAL A 248 4.46 15.04 14.30
CA VAL A 248 4.07 13.83 15.02
C VAL A 248 4.67 13.88 16.42
N LYS A 249 3.82 13.93 17.45
CA LYS A 249 4.24 14.00 18.85
C LYS A 249 4.43 12.62 19.49
N ALA A 250 3.55 11.69 19.15
CA ALA A 250 3.61 10.33 19.64
C ALA A 250 2.96 9.37 18.64
N THR A 251 3.47 8.15 18.58
CA THR A 251 2.89 7.03 17.85
C THR A 251 2.92 5.79 18.74
N ALA A 252 1.82 5.06 18.79
CA ALA A 252 1.68 3.77 19.45
C ALA A 252 0.74 2.89 18.62
N GLY A 253 0.68 1.60 18.88
CA GLY A 253 -0.15 0.71 18.08
C GLY A 253 0.18 -0.75 18.31
N ASP A 254 -0.41 -1.60 17.47
CA ASP A 254 -0.15 -3.02 17.38
C ASP A 254 0.00 -3.41 15.91
N THR A 255 1.20 -3.86 15.55
CA THR A 255 1.52 -4.23 14.16
C THR A 255 0.85 -5.54 13.73
N HIS A 256 0.19 -6.27 14.63
CA HIS A 256 -0.42 -7.57 14.38
C HIS A 256 -1.88 -7.64 14.82
N LEU A 257 -2.54 -6.49 14.84
CA LEU A 257 -3.96 -6.37 15.14
C LEU A 257 -4.66 -5.66 13.98
N GLY A 258 -5.73 -6.25 13.46
CA GLY A 258 -6.56 -5.61 12.44
C GLY A 258 -7.84 -6.36 12.10
N GLY A 259 -8.44 -5.99 10.96
CA GLY A 259 -9.64 -6.63 10.41
C GLY A 259 -9.56 -8.16 10.30
N GLU A 260 -8.39 -8.70 9.96
CA GLU A 260 -8.20 -10.15 9.83
C GLU A 260 -8.40 -10.90 11.15
N ASP A 261 -8.11 -10.27 12.30
CA ASP A 261 -8.38 -10.86 13.61
C ASP A 261 -9.89 -10.91 13.90
N PHE A 262 -10.64 -9.90 13.46
CA PHE A 262 -12.09 -9.90 13.56
C PHE A 262 -12.69 -10.99 12.68
N ASP A 263 -12.21 -11.11 11.44
CA ASP A 263 -12.59 -12.19 10.51
C ASP A 263 -12.32 -13.56 11.13
N ASN A 264 -11.16 -13.73 11.79
CA ASN A 264 -10.81 -14.96 12.51
C ASN A 264 -11.79 -15.28 13.64
N ARG A 265 -12.18 -14.28 14.44
CA ARG A 265 -13.15 -14.49 15.53
C ARG A 265 -14.53 -14.90 15.00
N ILE A 266 -14.99 -14.31 13.90
CA ILE A 266 -16.25 -14.68 13.24
C ILE A 266 -16.12 -16.09 12.65
N LEU A 267 -14.99 -16.40 12.00
CA LEU A 267 -14.69 -17.72 11.44
C LEU A 267 -14.76 -18.81 12.52
N ASP A 268 -14.09 -18.60 13.66
CA ASP A 268 -14.09 -19.53 14.80
C ASP A 268 -15.50 -19.76 15.33
N PHE A 269 -16.28 -18.70 15.49
CA PHE A 269 -17.68 -18.78 15.88
C PHE A 269 -18.50 -19.62 14.88
N CYS A 270 -18.38 -19.34 13.58
CA CYS A 270 -19.09 -20.07 12.53
C CYS A 270 -18.68 -21.54 12.46
N MET A 271 -17.39 -21.87 12.67
CA MET A 271 -16.91 -23.25 12.72
C MET A 271 -17.51 -24.02 13.91
N GLN A 272 -17.53 -23.40 15.09
CA GLN A 272 -18.13 -24.00 16.29
C GLN A 272 -19.64 -24.21 16.11
N ASP A 273 -20.34 -23.23 15.54
CA ASP A 273 -21.78 -23.36 15.25
C ASP A 273 -22.07 -24.44 14.20
N PHE A 274 -21.25 -24.54 13.15
CA PHE A 274 -21.34 -25.63 12.17
C PHE A 274 -21.18 -27.00 12.83
N LYS A 275 -20.14 -27.17 13.66
CA LYS A 275 -19.87 -28.42 14.38
C LYS A 275 -21.04 -28.81 15.27
N ARG A 276 -21.62 -27.84 15.99
CA ARG A 276 -22.83 -28.02 16.81
C ARG A 276 -24.04 -28.46 15.99
N LYS A 277 -24.32 -27.79 14.87
CA LYS A 277 -25.49 -28.08 14.01
C LYS A 277 -25.37 -29.37 13.19
N ASN A 278 -24.14 -29.81 12.90
CA ASN A 278 -23.86 -30.94 12.01
C ASN A 278 -23.28 -32.16 12.75
N ARG A 279 -23.81 -32.46 13.95
CA ARG A 279 -23.49 -33.68 14.72
C ARG A 279 -21.99 -33.89 14.97
N GLY A 280 -21.26 -32.82 15.24
CA GLY A 280 -19.82 -32.87 15.53
C GLY A 280 -18.92 -32.93 14.30
N ALA A 281 -19.46 -32.82 13.07
CA ALA A 281 -18.65 -32.76 11.86
C ALA A 281 -17.65 -31.59 11.90
N ASP A 282 -16.39 -31.89 11.62
CA ASP A 282 -15.28 -30.94 11.71
C ASP A 282 -14.77 -30.57 10.31
N MET A 283 -14.69 -29.26 10.03
CA MET A 283 -14.23 -28.74 8.75
C MET A 283 -12.79 -28.22 8.77
N THR A 284 -12.11 -28.30 9.91
CA THR A 284 -10.73 -27.79 10.08
C THR A 284 -9.73 -28.44 9.12
N GLY A 285 -9.91 -29.72 8.78
CA GLY A 285 -9.08 -30.42 7.81
C GLY A 285 -9.35 -30.07 6.33
N ASN A 286 -10.40 -29.29 6.02
CA ASN A 286 -10.76 -28.93 4.66
C ASN A 286 -10.40 -27.47 4.37
N HIS A 287 -9.16 -27.24 3.92
CA HIS A 287 -8.64 -25.91 3.61
C HIS A 287 -9.52 -25.12 2.62
N ARG A 288 -10.13 -25.79 1.63
CA ARG A 288 -11.04 -25.14 0.68
C ARG A 288 -12.33 -24.66 1.36
N ALA A 289 -12.90 -25.45 2.27
CA ALA A 289 -14.09 -25.07 3.02
C ALA A 289 -13.78 -23.91 3.98
N LEU A 290 -12.68 -23.99 4.73
CA LEU A 290 -12.22 -22.93 5.62
C LEU A 290 -12.02 -21.60 4.89
N ARG A 291 -11.38 -21.63 3.71
CA ARG A 291 -11.17 -20.41 2.91
C ARG A 291 -12.49 -19.81 2.44
N ARG A 292 -13.42 -20.64 1.95
CA ARG A 292 -14.75 -20.16 1.55
C ARG A 292 -15.49 -19.52 2.71
N LEU A 293 -15.43 -20.14 3.90
CA LEU A 293 -16.04 -19.61 5.10
C LEU A 293 -15.41 -18.27 5.49
N ARG A 294 -14.07 -18.19 5.55
CA ARG A 294 -13.34 -16.94 5.83
C ARG A 294 -13.74 -15.81 4.88
N THR A 295 -13.84 -16.08 3.57
CA THR A 295 -14.30 -15.07 2.59
C THR A 295 -15.75 -14.62 2.83
N GLN A 296 -16.61 -15.48 3.37
CA GLN A 296 -17.96 -15.04 3.77
C GLN A 296 -17.94 -14.27 5.10
N CYS A 297 -17.04 -14.62 6.04
CA CYS A 297 -16.85 -13.87 7.28
C CYS A 297 -16.34 -12.44 7.01
N GLU A 298 -15.35 -12.26 6.12
CA GLU A 298 -14.84 -10.93 5.70
C GLU A 298 -15.95 -10.06 5.06
N ARG A 299 -16.98 -10.67 4.45
CA ARG A 299 -18.08 -9.97 3.78
C ARG A 299 -19.27 -9.63 4.69
N ALA A 300 -19.43 -10.36 5.79
CA ALA A 300 -20.60 -10.26 6.67
C ALA A 300 -20.43 -9.13 7.70
#